data_AF-A0A1M4RZC8-F1
#
_entry.id   AF-A0A1M4RZC8-F1
#
_cell.length_a   1.000
_cell.length_b   1.000
_cell.length_c   1.000
_cell.angle_alpha   90.00
_cell.angle_beta   90.00
_cell.angle_gamma   90.00
#
_symmetry.space_group_name_H-M   'P 1'
#
loop_
_entity.id
_entity.type
_entity.pdbx_description
1 polymer ?
#
loop_
_entity_poly.entity_id
_entity_poly.type
_entity_poly.pdbx_seq_one_letter_code
_entity_poly.pdbx_strand_id
1 'polypeptide(L)'
;MADLEISPEVWRTHAGHVASVGDGLDTIDQASDAALSGLPFGVICTPLFAPAYAIAKLAFDSGTSTLSGQLDEDAQTLRSVATDFEETDSQAATDANNTYPTV
;
A
#
# COMPACT_ATOMS: atom_id res chain seq x y z
N MET A 1 -35.24 1.92 -0.19
CA MET A 1 -33.79 2.19 -0.16
C MET A 1 -33.11 0.85 -0.31
N ALA A 2 -32.17 0.70 -1.25
CA ALA A 2 -31.32 -0.48 -1.25
C ALA A 2 -30.51 -0.41 0.05
N ASP A 3 -30.62 -1.45 0.86
CA ASP A 3 -29.77 -1.68 2.02
C ASP A 3 -28.37 -1.93 1.46
N LEU A 4 -27.56 -0.87 1.39
CA LEU A 4 -26.18 -0.99 0.94
C LEU A 4 -25.42 -1.56 2.13
N GLU A 5 -25.33 -2.90 2.17
CA GLU A 5 -24.51 -3.63 3.12
C GLU A 5 -23.03 -3.36 2.77
N ILE A 6 -22.53 -2.19 3.18
CA ILE A 6 -21.12 -1.83 3.10
C ILE A 6 -20.47 -2.44 4.34
N SER A 7 -19.54 -3.35 4.12
CA SER A 7 -18.88 -4.06 5.21
C SER A 7 -17.45 -3.52 5.42
N PRO A 8 -17.15 -2.92 6.58
CA PRO A 8 -15.84 -2.30 6.86
C PRO A 8 -14.70 -3.32 6.92
N GLU A 9 -14.99 -4.60 7.14
CA GLU A 9 -13.99 -5.67 7.08
C GLU A 9 -13.47 -5.92 5.66
N VAL A 10 -14.26 -5.67 4.61
CA VAL A 10 -13.79 -5.75 3.22
C VAL A 10 -12.75 -4.67 2.95
N TRP A 11 -12.96 -3.46 3.46
CA TRP A 11 -11.99 -2.36 3.32
C TRP A 11 -10.71 -2.61 4.10
N ARG A 12 -10.80 -3.17 5.32
CA ARG A 12 -9.60 -3.60 6.07
C ARG A 12 -8.85 -4.73 5.38
N THR A 13 -9.57 -5.69 4.81
CA THR A 13 -8.96 -6.78 4.02
C THR A 13 -8.25 -6.20 2.79
N HIS A 14 -8.88 -5.27 2.08
CA HIS A 14 -8.28 -4.62 0.93
C HIS A 14 -7.03 -3.80 1.32
N ALA A 15 -7.07 -3.05 2.41
CA ALA A 15 -5.89 -2.36 2.95
C ALA A 15 -4.74 -3.34 3.26
N GLY A 16 -5.06 -4.54 3.74
CA GLY A 16 -4.08 -5.62 3.93
C GLY A 16 -3.46 -6.08 2.61
N HIS A 17 -4.26 -6.25 1.55
CA HIS A 17 -3.75 -6.58 0.23
C HIS A 17 -2.85 -5.46 -0.34
N VAL A 18 -3.25 -4.20 -0.21
CA VAL A 18 -2.46 -3.04 -0.64
C VAL A 18 -1.10 -3.03 0.08
N ALA A 19 -1.09 -3.22 1.40
CA ALA A 19 0.15 -3.33 2.17
C ALA A 19 1.04 -4.48 1.68
N SER A 20 0.47 -5.65 1.37
CA SER A 20 1.23 -6.79 0.85
C SER A 20 1.88 -6.52 -0.51
N VAL A 21 1.28 -5.65 -1.34
CA VAL A 21 1.90 -5.20 -2.60
C VAL A 21 3.10 -4.30 -2.31
N GLY A 22 2.99 -3.42 -1.31
CA GLY A 22 4.11 -2.60 -0.81
C GLY A 22 5.28 -3.47 -0.34
N ASP A 23 5.02 -4.50 0.47
CA ASP A 23 6.07 -5.46 0.91
C ASP A 23 6.74 -6.18 -0.29
N GLY A 24 5.97 -6.44 -1.34
CA GLY A 24 6.48 -7.00 -2.58
C GLY A 24 7.45 -6.07 -3.31
N LEU A 25 7.17 -4.77 -3.33
CA LEU A 25 8.06 -3.76 -3.90
C LEU A 25 9.39 -3.69 -3.14
N ASP A 26 9.35 -3.70 -1.80
CA ASP A 26 10.56 -3.74 -0.97
C ASP A 26 11.39 -4.99 -1.23
N THR A 27 10.73 -6.13 -1.46
CA THR A 27 11.41 -7.40 -1.81
C THR A 27 12.12 -7.29 -3.16
N ILE A 28 11.51 -6.62 -4.15
CA ILE A 28 12.12 -6.42 -5.47
C ILE A 28 13.32 -5.47 -5.37
N ASP A 29 13.24 -4.42 -4.57
CA ASP A 29 14.36 -3.50 -4.33
C ASP A 29 15.56 -4.25 -3.72
N GLN A 30 15.32 -5.07 -2.69
CA GLN A 30 16.36 -5.90 -2.08
C GLN A 30 16.97 -6.89 -3.07
N ALA A 31 16.13 -7.53 -3.91
CA ALA A 31 16.60 -8.45 -4.94
C ALA A 31 17.43 -7.72 -6.01
N SER A 32 17.03 -6.50 -6.39
CA SER A 32 17.74 -5.62 -7.31
C SER A 32 19.13 -5.27 -6.77
N ASP A 33 19.22 -4.82 -5.52
CA ASP A 33 20.49 -4.51 -4.86
C ASP A 33 21.41 -5.73 -4.76
N ALA A 34 20.85 -6.89 -4.40
CA ALA A 34 21.61 -8.14 -4.32
C ALA A 34 22.17 -8.57 -5.68
N ALA A 35 21.37 -8.46 -6.75
CA ALA A 35 21.78 -8.79 -8.11
C ALA A 35 22.92 -7.89 -8.63
N LEU A 36 23.08 -6.70 -8.06
CA LEU A 36 24.08 -5.70 -8.45
C LEU A 36 25.32 -5.68 -7.58
N SER A 37 25.37 -6.50 -6.54
CA SER A 37 26.52 -6.57 -5.67
C SER A 37 27.79 -7.02 -6.42
N GLY A 38 28.91 -6.35 -6.13
CA GLY A 38 30.22 -6.67 -6.72
C GLY A 38 30.43 -6.10 -8.12
N LEU A 39 30.77 -6.98 -9.08
CA LEU A 39 31.07 -6.64 -10.49
C LEU A 39 30.03 -7.33 -11.40
N PRO A 40 28.77 -6.86 -11.43
CA PRO A 40 27.67 -7.55 -12.14
C PRO A 40 27.92 -7.67 -13.65
N PHE A 41 28.74 -6.77 -14.21
CA PHE A 41 29.12 -6.78 -15.62
C PHE A 41 30.54 -7.32 -15.86
N GLY A 42 31.26 -7.75 -14.81
CA GLY A 42 32.68 -8.06 -14.89
C GLY A 42 33.56 -6.86 -15.27
N VAL A 43 34.88 -6.99 -15.15
CA VAL A 43 35.83 -5.86 -15.29
C VAL A 43 35.79 -5.24 -16.69
N ILE A 44 35.60 -6.06 -17.73
CA ILE A 44 35.65 -5.63 -19.13
C ILE A 44 34.40 -4.84 -19.53
N CYS A 45 33.21 -5.30 -19.12
CA CYS A 45 31.95 -4.71 -19.58
C CYS A 45 31.40 -3.63 -18.63
N THR A 46 31.90 -3.56 -17.38
CA THR A 46 31.56 -2.50 -16.42
C THR A 46 31.67 -1.08 -16.98
N PRO A 47 32.80 -0.65 -17.60
CA PRO A 47 32.89 0.72 -18.12
C PRO A 47 31.87 1.02 -19.23
N LEU A 48 31.38 0.00 -19.93
CA LEU A 48 30.41 0.17 -21.02
C LEU A 48 28.96 0.26 -20.51
N PHE A 49 28.60 -0.55 -19.52
CA PHE A 49 27.20 -0.70 -19.09
C PHE A 49 26.88 -0.03 -17.74
N ALA A 50 27.84 0.09 -16.82
CA ALA A 50 27.58 0.60 -15.48
C ALA A 50 27.01 2.03 -15.46
N PRO A 51 27.46 2.99 -16.30
CA PRO A 51 26.90 4.34 -16.28
C PRO A 51 25.42 4.39 -16.68
N ALA A 52 25.05 3.72 -17.78
CA ALA A 52 23.66 3.65 -18.23
C ALA A 52 22.79 2.90 -17.22
N TYR A 53 23.34 1.83 -16.63
CA TYR A 53 22.66 1.08 -15.60
C TYR A 53 22.40 1.89 -14.34
N ALA A 54 23.38 2.68 -13.87
CA ALA A 54 23.21 3.52 -12.68
C ALA A 54 22.06 4.53 -12.84
N ILE A 55 21.85 5.08 -14.04
CA ILE A 55 20.73 5.96 -14.34
C ILE A 55 19.40 5.18 -14.27
N ALA A 56 19.36 3.97 -14.84
CA ALA A 56 18.18 3.12 -14.80
C ALA A 56 17.83 2.70 -13.37
N LYS A 57 18.83 2.34 -12.55
CA LYS A 57 18.66 1.99 -11.13
C LYS A 57 18.13 3.18 -10.33
N LEU A 58 18.67 4.38 -10.55
CA LEU A 58 18.16 5.58 -9.88
C LEU A 58 16.68 5.86 -10.21
N ALA A 59 16.29 5.69 -11.48
CA ALA A 59 14.89 5.85 -11.90
C ALA A 59 13.99 4.75 -11.31
N PHE A 60 14.49 3.52 -11.25
CA PHE A 60 13.81 2.38 -10.63
C PHE A 60 13.58 2.63 -9.14
N ASP A 61 14.62 2.97 -8.37
CA ASP A 61 14.55 3.20 -6.91
C ASP A 61 13.59 4.34 -6.57
N SER A 62 13.64 5.43 -7.33
CA SER A 62 12.72 6.56 -7.18
C SER A 62 11.26 6.16 -7.44
N GLY A 63 11.04 5.36 -8.49
CA GLY A 63 9.72 4.86 -8.85
C GLY A 63 9.15 3.91 -7.80
N THR A 64 9.94 2.92 -7.37
CA THR A 64 9.54 1.96 -6.33
C THR A 64 9.24 2.68 -5.02
N SER A 65 10.10 3.59 -4.56
CA SER A 65 9.88 4.36 -3.33
C SER A 65 8.60 5.20 -3.38
N THR A 66 8.33 5.85 -4.52
CA THR A 66 7.10 6.65 -4.71
C THR A 66 5.86 5.75 -4.63
N LEU A 67 5.89 4.59 -5.30
CA LEU A 67 4.78 3.64 -5.28
C LEU A 67 4.55 3.03 -3.89
N SER A 68 5.62 2.65 -3.18
CA SER A 68 5.51 2.14 -1.81
C SER A 68 4.87 3.18 -0.88
N GLY A 69 5.26 4.45 -0.99
CA GLY A 69 4.65 5.54 -0.22
C GLY A 69 3.16 5.71 -0.52
N GLN A 70 2.77 5.69 -1.81
CA GLN A 70 1.35 5.80 -2.22
C GLN A 70 0.52 4.62 -1.71
N LEU A 71 1.04 3.39 -1.80
CA LEU A 71 0.35 2.20 -1.32
C LEU A 71 0.16 2.23 0.20
N ASP A 72 1.15 2.74 0.95
CA ASP A 72 1.00 2.90 2.40
C ASP A 72 -0.08 3.95 2.73
N GLU A 73 -0.08 5.10 2.05
CA GLU A 73 -1.13 6.13 2.18
C GLU A 73 -2.53 5.60 1.85
N ASP A 74 -2.66 4.83 0.76
CA ASP A 74 -3.92 4.21 0.36
C ASP A 74 -4.40 3.19 1.41
N ALA A 75 -3.49 2.35 1.91
CA ALA A 75 -3.81 1.37 2.94
C ALA A 75 -4.24 2.06 4.25
N GLN A 76 -3.60 3.16 4.63
CA GLN A 76 -4.01 3.97 5.79
C GLN A 76 -5.38 4.61 5.57
N THR A 77 -5.62 5.17 4.39
CA THR A 77 -6.89 5.79 4.02
C THR A 77 -8.04 4.79 4.09
N LEU A 78 -7.87 3.58 3.54
CA LEU A 78 -8.87 2.53 3.59
C LEU A 78 -9.21 2.11 5.04
N ARG A 79 -8.21 2.04 5.92
CA ARG A 79 -8.42 1.75 7.35
C ARG A 79 -9.15 2.88 8.06
N SER A 80 -8.83 4.13 7.73
CA SER A 80 -9.52 5.31 8.28
C SER A 80 -10.99 5.31 7.87
N VAL A 81 -11.27 5.15 6.59
CA VAL A 81 -12.63 5.14 6.04
C VAL A 81 -13.47 4.01 6.65
N ALA A 82 -12.88 2.83 6.90
CA ALA A 82 -13.54 1.74 7.62
C ALA A 82 -13.90 2.10 9.06
N THR A 83 -13.02 2.83 9.74
CA THR A 83 -13.23 3.27 11.12
C THR A 83 -14.30 4.36 11.19
N ASP A 84 -14.24 5.34 10.29
CA ASP A 84 -15.22 6.43 10.21
C ASP A 84 -16.64 5.90 9.90
N PHE A 85 -16.73 4.85 9.07
CA PHE A 85 -18.00 4.19 8.78
C PHE A 85 -18.59 3.49 10.01
N GLU A 86 -17.78 2.72 10.74
CA GLU A 86 -18.22 2.06 11.98
C GLU A 86 -18.65 3.06 13.05
N GLU A 87 -17.94 4.17 13.18
CA GLU A 87 -18.31 5.26 14.11
C GLU A 87 -19.64 5.91 13.71
N THR A 88 -19.82 6.18 12.41
CA THR A 88 -21.07 6.75 11.89
C THR A 88 -22.25 5.80 12.11
N ASP A 89 -22.07 4.51 11.85
CA ASP A 89 -23.11 3.49 12.05
C ASP A 89 -23.48 3.33 13.53
N SER A 90 -22.47 3.26 14.42
CA SER A 90 -22.69 3.21 15.87
C SER A 90 -23.43 4.44 16.40
N GLN A 91 -23.11 5.63 15.88
CA GLN A 91 -23.79 6.87 16.25
C GLN A 91 -25.25 6.85 15.77
N ALA A 92 -25.50 6.42 14.54
CA ALA A 92 -26.86 6.29 13.99
C ALA A 92 -27.70 5.28 14.80
N ALA A 93 -27.12 4.14 15.19
CA ALA A 93 -27.79 3.15 16.04
C ALA A 93 -28.13 3.72 17.43
N THR A 94 -27.21 4.50 18.03
CA THR A 94 -27.43 5.17 19.31
C THR A 94 -28.56 6.19 19.23
N ASP A 95 -28.58 7.02 18.18
CA ASP A 95 -29.60 8.03 17.96
C ASP A 95 -30.99 7.40 17.72
N ALA A 96 -31.03 6.27 16.99
CA ALA A 96 -32.24 5.50 16.79
C ALA A 96 -32.80 4.93 18.10
N ASN A 97 -31.95 4.35 18.94
CA ASN A 97 -32.34 3.83 20.26
C ASN A 97 -32.85 4.95 21.20
N ASN A 98 -32.24 6.13 21.15
CA ASN A 98 -32.67 7.29 21.93
C ASN A 98 -34.02 7.85 21.44
N THR A 99 -34.28 7.78 20.13
CA THR A 99 -35.54 8.25 19.51
C THR A 99 -36.69 7.27 19.71
N TYR A 100 -36.40 5.97 19.68
CA TYR A 100 -37.39 4.89 19.83
C TYR A 100 -36.95 3.91 20.92
N PRO A 101 -37.10 4.28 22.21
CA PRO A 101 -36.76 3.38 23.30
C PRO A 101 -37.63 2.13 23.22
N THR A 102 -36.99 0.95 23.21
CA THR A 102 -37.70 -0.32 23.30
C THR A 102 -38.38 -0.39 24.68
N VAL A 103 -39.71 -0.46 24.68
CA VAL A 103 -40.56 -0.57 25.89
C VAL A 103 -40.44 -1.90 26.58
#